data_AF-A0A9E2E3B6-F1
#
_entry.id   AF-A0A9E2E3B6-F1
#
_cell.length_a   1.000
_cell.length_b   1.000
_cell.length_c   1.000
_cell.angle_alpha   90.00
_cell.angle_beta   90.00
_cell.angle_gamma   90.00
#
_symmetry.space_group_name_H-M   'P 1'
#
loop_
_entity.id
_entity.type
_entity.pdbx_description
1 polymer ?
#
loop_
_entity_poly.entity_id
_entity_poly.type
_entity_poly.pdbx_seq_one_letter_code
_entity_poly.pdbx_strand_id
1 'polypeptide(L)'
;MPLRHDFATAICPFILVLQLGCAKPTQDEATETKEVSGEIRLAKRSAMPSQTVFEVDLPQALADGLANSGVLEPADWKKVFHIHAETANGFDWRELPPVQGSYRLTNNRLVFESLFSLQAGVNYHAVFNLSKAKQLIGGKTADRLAEMKHSDVIEATLRLERPRAKPETIVSQVYPTANSLPENLLKFYLHFSAPMSQGKVYNHIHLLNARNEKIDLPFLELDEELWNPDGTRLTILFDPGRIKSGLLPREQDGPVLREGNSYTLKIDATWTDANGAPLKHGFTKFFVVTAPDVQMPSPAQWKITAPDAGSTNPLTLDFPEPLDHALLQRLVWVEDAGNRAVEGQVHVGDDERQWAFVLGKAWKVGDYQIMIGTSLEDLAGNNVSRPFEVDRVQRPEDEFIPNYVTLDFKIRN
;
A
#
# COMPACT_ATOMS: atom_id res chain seq x y z
N MET A 1 -27.36 11.88 -49.24
CA MET A 1 -27.44 10.51 -48.70
C MET A 1 -26.66 10.44 -47.40
N PRO A 2 -27.33 10.37 -46.24
CA PRO A 2 -26.71 9.90 -45.01
C PRO A 2 -27.35 8.56 -44.60
N LEU A 3 -26.52 7.54 -44.40
CA LEU A 3 -26.90 6.24 -43.85
C LEU A 3 -27.18 6.40 -42.35
N ARG A 4 -28.44 6.24 -41.97
CA ARG A 4 -28.89 6.06 -40.57
C ARG A 4 -28.51 4.65 -40.13
N HIS A 5 -27.78 4.53 -39.02
CA HIS A 5 -27.69 3.30 -38.24
C HIS A 5 -28.58 3.45 -37.01
N ASP A 6 -29.73 2.79 -37.05
CA ASP A 6 -30.65 2.60 -35.94
C ASP A 6 -30.05 1.58 -34.96
N PHE A 7 -29.73 2.01 -33.73
CA PHE A 7 -29.48 1.09 -32.62
C PHE A 7 -30.78 0.85 -31.87
N ALA A 8 -31.40 -0.31 -32.13
CA ALA A 8 -32.57 -0.80 -31.42
C ALA A 8 -32.19 -1.23 -29.99
N THR A 9 -32.79 -0.55 -29.00
CA THR A 9 -32.71 -0.87 -27.58
C THR A 9 -33.67 -2.03 -27.28
N ALA A 10 -33.14 -3.24 -27.05
CA ALA A 10 -33.94 -4.38 -26.59
C ALA A 10 -33.92 -4.44 -25.05
N ILE A 11 -34.99 -3.94 -24.43
CA ILE A 11 -35.29 -4.10 -23.00
C ILE A 11 -35.98 -5.44 -22.84
N CYS A 12 -35.34 -6.40 -22.17
CA CYS A 12 -35.91 -7.70 -21.83
C CYS A 12 -36.52 -7.64 -20.42
N PRO A 13 -37.85 -7.69 -20.23
CA PRO A 13 -38.44 -7.75 -18.90
C PRO A 13 -38.50 -9.21 -18.42
N PHE A 14 -37.71 -9.54 -17.40
CA PHE A 14 -37.90 -10.78 -16.65
C PHE A 14 -39.13 -10.63 -15.73
N ILE A 15 -40.26 -11.17 -16.16
CA ILE A 15 -41.45 -11.34 -15.33
C ILE A 15 -41.29 -12.64 -14.54
N LEU A 16 -41.07 -12.52 -13.23
CA LEU A 16 -41.12 -13.65 -12.30
C LEU A 16 -42.59 -13.93 -11.94
N VAL A 17 -43.16 -14.99 -12.50
CA VAL A 17 -44.51 -15.47 -12.16
C VAL A 17 -44.45 -16.18 -10.80
N LEU A 18 -45.01 -15.56 -9.76
CA LEU A 18 -45.34 -16.23 -8.50
C LEU A 18 -46.61 -17.07 -8.68
N GLN A 19 -46.46 -18.40 -8.67
CA GLN A 19 -47.60 -19.30 -8.48
C GLN A 19 -47.78 -19.59 -6.99
N LEU A 20 -48.83 -19.02 -6.40
CA LEU A 20 -49.36 -19.35 -5.08
C LEU A 20 -50.21 -20.63 -5.21
N GLY A 21 -49.63 -21.77 -4.84
CA GLY A 21 -50.36 -23.02 -4.63
C GLY A 21 -50.64 -23.23 -3.14
N CYS A 22 -51.89 -23.05 -2.72
CA CYS A 22 -52.37 -23.53 -1.42
C CYS A 22 -52.57 -25.04 -1.46
N ALA A 23 -51.84 -25.79 -0.62
CA ALA A 23 -52.18 -27.16 -0.27
C ALA A 23 -52.15 -27.33 1.25
N LYS A 24 -53.24 -27.88 1.80
CA LYS A 24 -53.47 -28.18 3.22
C LYS A 24 -52.46 -29.22 3.75
N PRO A 25 -52.19 -29.24 5.08
CA PRO A 25 -51.16 -30.07 5.66
C PRO A 25 -51.63 -31.52 5.72
N THR A 26 -50.86 -32.42 5.13
CA THR A 26 -50.95 -33.85 5.39
C THR A 26 -49.83 -34.18 6.36
N GLN A 27 -50.20 -34.66 7.56
CA GLN A 27 -49.28 -35.38 8.44
C GLN A 27 -48.74 -36.57 7.66
N ASP A 28 -47.42 -36.66 7.49
CA ASP A 28 -46.63 -37.80 7.95
C ASP A 28 -45.16 -37.63 7.57
N GLU A 29 -44.34 -38.31 8.36
CA GLU A 29 -42.90 -38.52 8.23
C GLU A 29 -42.00 -37.34 8.65
N ALA A 30 -41.76 -37.33 9.95
CA ALA A 30 -40.53 -36.84 10.56
C ALA A 30 -39.31 -37.39 9.80
N THR A 31 -38.71 -36.54 8.96
CA THR A 31 -37.32 -36.69 8.55
C THR A 31 -36.45 -36.45 9.77
N GLU A 32 -36.00 -37.55 10.40
CA GLU A 32 -34.86 -37.56 11.30
C GLU A 32 -33.67 -36.89 10.59
N THR A 33 -33.35 -35.67 11.00
CA THR A 33 -32.03 -35.09 10.79
C THR A 33 -31.02 -35.98 11.51
N LYS A 34 -30.23 -36.75 10.74
CA LYS A 34 -28.98 -37.33 11.23
C LYS A 34 -28.09 -36.19 11.76
N GLU A 35 -28.07 -36.01 13.08
CA GLU A 35 -27.10 -35.17 13.78
C GLU A 35 -25.69 -35.70 13.47
N VAL A 36 -24.91 -34.93 12.70
CA VAL A 36 -23.47 -35.13 12.58
C VAL A 36 -22.86 -34.60 13.88
N SER A 37 -22.73 -35.49 14.87
CA SER A 37 -22.07 -35.17 16.13
C SER A 37 -20.56 -34.97 15.91
N GLY A 38 -20.00 -33.87 16.41
CA GLY A 38 -18.55 -33.68 16.51
C GLY A 38 -17.89 -32.69 15.55
N GLU A 39 -18.59 -31.68 15.03
CA GLU A 39 -17.92 -30.62 14.25
C GLU A 39 -17.31 -29.55 15.18
N ILE A 40 -16.04 -29.20 14.95
CA ILE A 40 -15.37 -28.06 15.62
C ILE A 40 -15.35 -26.86 14.67
N ARG A 41 -15.77 -25.69 15.15
CA ARG A 41 -15.90 -24.46 14.35
C ARG A 41 -15.56 -23.19 15.12
N LEU A 42 -15.21 -22.14 14.38
CA LEU A 42 -15.16 -20.77 14.92
C LEU A 42 -16.54 -20.14 14.85
N ALA A 43 -16.99 -19.53 15.95
CA ALA A 43 -18.26 -18.82 16.02
C ALA A 43 -18.09 -17.41 16.59
N LYS A 44 -18.92 -16.47 16.15
CA LYS A 44 -19.02 -15.14 16.78
C LYS A 44 -19.99 -15.21 17.94
N ARG A 45 -19.61 -14.63 19.07
CA ARG A 45 -20.48 -14.60 20.25
C ARG A 45 -21.66 -13.64 20.02
N SER A 46 -22.89 -14.12 20.18
CA SER A 46 -24.10 -13.30 19.94
C SER A 46 -24.19 -12.06 20.85
N ALA A 47 -23.65 -12.12 22.06
CA ALA A 47 -23.61 -10.98 23.00
C ALA A 47 -22.42 -10.03 22.78
N MET A 48 -21.36 -10.49 22.11
CA MET A 48 -20.12 -9.73 21.85
C MET A 48 -19.60 -10.13 20.46
N PRO A 49 -20.14 -9.57 19.37
CA PRO A 49 -19.86 -10.05 18.01
C PRO A 49 -18.39 -9.91 17.56
N SER A 50 -17.61 -9.10 18.28
CA SER A 50 -16.17 -8.91 18.11
C SER A 50 -15.33 -10.06 18.69
N GLN A 51 -15.91 -10.91 19.54
CA GLN A 51 -15.22 -12.02 20.17
C GLN A 51 -15.54 -13.33 19.43
N THR A 52 -14.51 -13.97 18.91
CA THR A 52 -14.59 -15.27 18.24
C THR A 52 -14.25 -16.37 19.24
N VAL A 53 -15.06 -17.42 19.29
CA VAL A 53 -14.92 -18.57 20.18
C VAL A 53 -14.79 -19.86 19.37
N PHE A 54 -14.27 -20.92 20.00
CA PHE A 54 -14.26 -22.26 19.43
C PHE A 54 -15.46 -23.03 19.98
N GLU A 55 -16.25 -23.65 19.11
CA GLU A 55 -17.39 -24.47 19.49
C GLU A 55 -17.20 -25.90 18.99
N VAL A 56 -17.59 -26.88 19.80
CA VAL A 56 -17.74 -28.27 19.36
C VAL A 56 -19.14 -28.78 19.72
N ASP A 57 -19.82 -29.38 18.74
CA ASP A 57 -21.15 -29.97 18.92
C ASP A 57 -21.06 -31.33 19.63
N LEU A 58 -21.84 -31.50 20.71
CA LEU A 58 -21.85 -32.71 21.52
C LEU A 58 -23.14 -33.52 21.30
N PRO A 59 -23.08 -34.86 21.34
CA PRO A 59 -24.29 -35.68 21.46
C PRO A 59 -25.09 -35.27 22.69
N GLN A 60 -26.42 -35.23 22.57
CA GLN A 60 -27.29 -34.79 23.67
C GLN A 60 -27.05 -35.54 24.99
N ALA A 61 -26.94 -36.87 24.92
CA ALA A 61 -26.65 -37.70 26.09
C ALA A 61 -25.30 -37.36 26.77
N LEU A 62 -24.30 -36.91 26.01
CA LEU A 62 -23.00 -36.49 26.56
C LEU A 62 -23.11 -35.08 27.17
N ALA A 63 -23.78 -34.16 26.50
CA ALA A 63 -24.02 -32.82 27.03
C ALA A 63 -24.80 -32.86 28.35
N ASP A 64 -25.88 -33.65 28.40
CA ASP A 64 -26.69 -33.84 29.61
C ASP A 64 -25.87 -34.50 30.73
N GLY A 65 -25.02 -35.48 30.39
CA GLY A 65 -24.09 -36.08 31.35
C GLY A 65 -23.14 -35.05 31.94
N LEU A 66 -22.47 -34.25 31.10
CA LEU A 66 -21.51 -33.24 31.52
C LEU A 66 -22.16 -32.13 32.34
N ALA A 67 -23.38 -31.70 31.99
CA ALA A 67 -24.14 -30.71 32.76
C ALA A 67 -24.49 -31.20 34.17
N ASN A 68 -24.72 -32.50 34.33
CA ASN A 68 -25.08 -33.14 35.60
C ASN A 68 -23.89 -33.64 36.41
N SER A 69 -22.66 -33.52 35.90
CA SER A 69 -21.42 -34.07 36.51
C SER A 69 -20.90 -33.25 37.72
N GLY A 70 -21.61 -32.21 38.15
CA GLY A 70 -21.12 -31.26 39.15
C GLY A 70 -20.12 -30.25 38.58
N VAL A 71 -19.45 -29.49 39.46
CA VAL A 71 -18.45 -28.49 39.03
C VAL A 71 -17.17 -29.22 38.59
N LEU A 72 -16.89 -29.19 37.29
CA LEU A 72 -15.67 -29.74 36.70
C LEU A 72 -14.52 -28.72 36.77
N GLU A 73 -13.33 -29.17 37.16
CA GLU A 73 -12.15 -28.32 37.26
C GLU A 73 -11.62 -27.92 35.87
N PRO A 74 -11.01 -26.73 35.71
CA PRO A 74 -10.44 -26.30 34.43
C PRO A 74 -9.41 -27.28 33.83
N ALA A 75 -8.71 -28.04 34.68
CA ALA A 75 -7.75 -29.05 34.25
C ALA A 75 -8.42 -30.24 33.53
N ASP A 76 -9.67 -30.56 33.86
CA ASP A 76 -10.39 -31.66 33.22
C ASP A 76 -10.93 -31.24 31.85
N TRP A 77 -11.41 -30.01 31.72
CA TRP A 77 -11.78 -29.46 30.43
C TRP A 77 -10.61 -29.37 29.45
N LYS A 78 -9.41 -28.98 29.91
CA LYS A 78 -8.19 -28.96 29.08
C LYS A 78 -7.81 -30.33 28.52
N LYS A 79 -8.14 -31.42 29.23
CA LYS A 79 -7.91 -32.80 28.72
C LYS A 79 -8.91 -33.16 27.63
N VAL A 80 -10.11 -32.59 27.67
CA VAL A 80 -11.24 -32.89 26.78
C VAL A 80 -11.23 -32.03 25.53
N PHE A 81 -11.06 -30.72 25.65
CA PHE A 81 -11.06 -29.78 24.52
C PHE A 81 -9.92 -28.80 24.71
N HIS A 82 -8.96 -28.75 23.79
CA HIS A 82 -7.83 -27.84 23.87
C HIS A 82 -7.48 -27.28 22.50
N ILE A 83 -6.95 -26.06 22.50
CA ILE A 83 -6.63 -25.29 21.31
C ILE A 83 -5.15 -24.94 21.37
N HIS A 84 -4.41 -25.14 20.29
CA HIS A 84 -3.00 -24.76 20.15
C HIS A 84 -2.87 -23.70 19.07
N ALA A 85 -2.08 -22.65 19.32
CA ALA A 85 -1.79 -21.62 18.34
C ALA A 85 -0.43 -21.91 17.69
N GLU A 86 -0.39 -22.04 16.36
CA GLU A 86 0.84 -22.28 15.61
C GLU A 86 1.62 -20.97 15.45
N THR A 87 2.29 -20.53 16.52
CA THR A 87 2.97 -19.23 16.58
C THR A 87 4.49 -19.34 16.47
N ALA A 88 5.07 -20.54 16.51
CA ALA A 88 6.50 -20.78 16.42
C ALA A 88 6.83 -21.63 15.19
N ASN A 89 7.68 -21.10 14.31
CA ASN A 89 8.12 -21.81 13.11
C ASN A 89 9.03 -22.98 13.47
N GLY A 90 8.81 -24.15 12.87
CA GLY A 90 9.69 -25.32 12.98
C GLY A 90 9.42 -26.25 14.17
N PHE A 91 8.40 -25.97 14.98
CA PHE A 91 7.91 -26.87 16.04
C PHE A 91 6.62 -27.57 15.58
N ASP A 92 6.42 -28.83 15.97
CA ASP A 92 5.09 -29.45 15.87
C ASP A 92 4.14 -28.71 16.80
N TRP A 93 2.97 -28.31 16.30
CA TRP A 93 1.97 -27.60 17.09
C TRP A 93 1.54 -28.37 18.35
N ARG A 94 1.66 -29.71 18.34
CA ARG A 94 1.38 -30.58 19.50
C ARG A 94 2.35 -30.37 20.66
N GLU A 95 3.54 -29.84 20.39
CA GLU A 95 4.54 -29.49 21.40
C GLU A 95 4.33 -28.08 21.98
N LEU A 96 3.53 -27.25 21.31
CA LEU A 96 3.21 -25.92 21.78
C LEU A 96 2.24 -25.99 22.96
N PRO A 97 2.30 -25.08 23.94
CA PRO A 97 1.35 -25.07 25.04
C PRO A 97 -0.06 -24.73 24.55
N PRO A 98 -1.12 -25.30 25.17
CA PRO A 98 -2.48 -24.95 24.82
C PRO A 98 -2.79 -23.49 25.18
N VAL A 99 -3.57 -22.85 24.31
CA VAL A 99 -4.15 -21.51 24.52
C VAL A 99 -4.92 -21.50 25.83
N GLN A 100 -4.68 -20.46 26.64
CA GLN A 100 -5.44 -20.28 27.88
C GLN A 100 -6.81 -19.68 27.58
N GLY A 101 -7.81 -20.10 28.33
CA GLY A 101 -9.18 -19.67 28.14
C GLY A 101 -10.12 -20.30 29.16
N SER A 102 -11.41 -20.09 28.94
CA SER A 102 -12.49 -20.61 29.76
C SER A 102 -13.45 -21.47 28.94
N TYR A 103 -14.14 -22.39 29.61
CA TYR A 103 -15.07 -23.33 29.00
C TYR A 103 -16.49 -23.03 29.43
N ARG A 104 -17.44 -23.22 28.53
CA ARG A 104 -18.87 -23.12 28.84
C ARG A 104 -19.63 -24.19 28.08
N LEU A 105 -20.51 -24.89 28.78
CA LEU A 105 -21.49 -25.78 28.16
C LEU A 105 -22.79 -25.01 27.93
N THR A 106 -23.28 -24.96 26.70
CA THR A 106 -24.54 -24.29 26.35
C THR A 106 -25.18 -24.97 25.14
N ASN A 107 -26.47 -25.30 25.21
CA ASN A 107 -27.24 -25.84 24.08
C ASN A 107 -26.51 -26.96 23.32
N ASN A 108 -26.10 -28.00 24.05
CA ASN A 108 -25.38 -29.18 23.55
C ASN A 108 -24.02 -28.85 22.89
N ARG A 109 -23.44 -27.69 23.19
CA ARG A 109 -22.13 -27.26 22.69
C ARG A 109 -21.17 -26.99 23.83
N LEU A 110 -19.95 -27.47 23.68
CA LEU A 110 -18.83 -27.02 24.48
C LEU A 110 -18.17 -25.85 23.76
N VAL A 111 -18.17 -24.70 24.42
CA VAL A 111 -17.61 -23.44 23.92
C VAL A 111 -16.32 -23.16 24.69
N PHE A 112 -15.23 -22.93 23.96
CA PHE A 112 -13.97 -22.43 24.49
C PHE A 112 -13.77 -20.96 24.11
N GLU A 113 -13.62 -20.12 25.12
CA GLU A 113 -13.37 -18.68 25.01
C GLU A 113 -11.91 -18.41 25.39
N SER A 114 -11.09 -18.02 24.40
CA SER A 114 -9.68 -17.70 24.64
C SER A 114 -9.54 -16.48 25.55
N LEU A 115 -8.54 -16.52 26.43
CA LEU A 115 -8.23 -15.41 27.34
C LEU A 115 -7.72 -14.18 26.59
N PHE A 116 -7.06 -14.40 25.44
CA PHE A 116 -6.55 -13.36 24.56
C PHE A 116 -7.24 -13.45 23.19
N SER A 117 -7.37 -12.30 22.52
CA SER A 117 -7.94 -12.22 21.17
C SER A 117 -7.16 -13.08 20.17
N LEU A 118 -7.89 -13.79 19.30
CA LEU A 118 -7.28 -14.55 18.23
C LEU A 118 -6.62 -13.61 17.20
N GLN A 119 -5.46 -14.03 16.69
CA GLN A 119 -4.70 -13.29 15.70
C GLN A 119 -5.09 -13.74 14.30
N ALA A 120 -5.41 -12.78 13.43
CA ALA A 120 -5.70 -13.08 12.03
C ALA A 120 -4.45 -13.59 11.31
N GLY A 121 -4.60 -14.67 10.54
CA GLY A 121 -3.51 -15.32 9.82
C GLY A 121 -2.77 -16.42 10.59
N VAL A 122 -3.08 -16.62 11.88
CA VAL A 122 -2.54 -17.72 12.70
C VAL A 122 -3.43 -18.96 12.54
N ASN A 123 -2.80 -20.14 12.38
CA ASN A 123 -3.50 -21.42 12.44
C ASN A 123 -3.72 -21.82 13.90
N TYR A 124 -4.95 -22.22 14.23
CA TYR A 124 -5.33 -22.75 15.52
C TYR A 124 -5.75 -24.20 15.37
N HIS A 125 -5.07 -25.11 16.07
CA HIS A 125 -5.35 -26.53 16.06
C HIS A 125 -6.21 -26.87 17.28
N ALA A 126 -7.49 -27.15 17.04
CA ALA A 126 -8.46 -27.48 18.07
C ALA A 126 -8.69 -28.99 18.12
N VAL A 127 -8.61 -29.57 19.32
CA VAL A 127 -8.69 -31.01 19.54
C VAL A 127 -9.75 -31.30 20.58
N PHE A 128 -10.75 -32.08 20.22
CA PHE A 128 -11.78 -32.59 21.12
C PHE A 128 -11.65 -34.11 21.29
N ASN A 129 -11.52 -34.57 22.53
CA ASN A 129 -11.38 -35.99 22.87
C ASN A 129 -12.66 -36.51 23.55
N LEU A 130 -13.45 -37.25 22.77
CA LEU A 130 -14.72 -37.81 23.15
C LEU A 130 -14.59 -38.85 24.27
N SER A 131 -13.57 -39.71 24.22
CA SER A 131 -13.34 -40.73 25.25
C SER A 131 -13.01 -40.12 26.61
N LYS A 132 -12.20 -39.07 26.64
CA LYS A 132 -11.93 -38.29 27.86
C LYS A 132 -13.19 -37.58 28.36
N ALA A 133 -14.03 -37.05 27.47
CA ALA A 133 -15.30 -36.45 27.86
C ALA A 133 -16.24 -37.48 28.53
N LYS A 134 -16.32 -38.70 27.97
CA LYS A 134 -17.12 -39.80 28.54
C LYS A 134 -16.60 -40.26 29.90
N GLN A 135 -15.30 -40.17 30.17
CA GLN A 135 -14.73 -40.49 31.48
C GLN A 135 -15.15 -39.49 32.57
N LEU A 136 -15.46 -38.24 32.21
CA LEU A 136 -15.89 -37.22 33.18
C LEU A 136 -17.32 -37.42 33.70
N ILE A 137 -18.18 -38.14 32.95
CA ILE A 137 -19.61 -38.27 33.29
C ILE A 137 -19.96 -39.46 34.21
N GLY A 138 -19.10 -40.51 34.29
CA GLY A 138 -19.25 -41.66 35.21
C GLY A 138 -20.56 -42.50 35.12
N GLY A 139 -20.48 -43.79 35.48
CA GLY A 139 -21.67 -44.65 35.69
C GLY A 139 -22.44 -45.11 34.43
N LYS A 140 -23.63 -45.73 34.62
CA LYS A 140 -24.48 -46.44 33.60
C LYS A 140 -24.75 -45.66 32.29
N THR A 141 -24.50 -44.36 32.25
CA THR A 141 -24.64 -43.49 31.06
C THR A 141 -23.43 -43.61 30.12
N ALA A 142 -22.23 -43.87 30.65
CA ALA A 142 -21.02 -44.13 29.85
C ALA A 142 -21.15 -45.43 29.05
N ASP A 143 -21.79 -46.46 29.63
CA ASP A 143 -22.04 -47.76 28.98
C ASP A 143 -22.97 -47.65 27.76
N ARG A 144 -23.95 -46.72 27.77
CA ARG A 144 -24.85 -46.46 26.63
C ARG A 144 -24.18 -45.72 25.46
N LEU A 145 -23.10 -44.99 25.73
CA LEU A 145 -22.35 -44.21 24.74
C LEU A 145 -21.13 -44.97 24.16
N ALA A 146 -20.81 -46.15 24.71
CA ALA A 146 -19.67 -46.98 24.31
C ALA A 146 -19.84 -47.67 22.94
N GLU A 147 -21.06 -47.70 22.38
CA GLU A 147 -21.36 -48.40 21.12
C GLU A 147 -21.12 -47.57 19.85
N MET A 148 -20.80 -46.27 19.96
CA MET A 148 -20.60 -45.38 18.81
C MET A 148 -19.19 -45.49 18.22
N LYS A 149 -19.07 -46.09 17.01
CA LYS A 149 -17.84 -46.24 16.20
C LYS A 149 -17.35 -44.95 15.53
N HIS A 150 -17.31 -43.81 16.22
CA HIS A 150 -16.66 -42.60 15.70
C HIS A 150 -15.22 -42.51 16.19
N SER A 151 -14.36 -41.78 15.46
CA SER A 151 -13.02 -41.42 15.96
C SER A 151 -13.16 -40.77 17.33
N ASP A 152 -12.48 -41.31 18.34
CA ASP A 152 -12.50 -40.79 19.71
C ASP A 152 -11.89 -39.39 19.84
N VAL A 153 -11.16 -38.95 18.80
CA VAL A 153 -10.56 -37.62 18.71
C VAL A 153 -11.05 -36.95 17.44
N ILE A 154 -11.52 -35.71 17.59
CA ILE A 154 -11.89 -34.80 16.53
C ILE A 154 -10.86 -33.68 16.53
N GLU A 155 -10.21 -33.45 15.40
CA GLU A 155 -9.26 -32.36 15.20
C GLU A 155 -9.75 -31.42 14.11
N ALA A 156 -9.56 -30.12 14.30
CA ALA A 156 -9.80 -29.11 13.28
C ALA A 156 -8.69 -28.06 13.31
N THR A 157 -8.14 -27.75 12.14
CA THR A 157 -7.27 -26.58 11.96
C THR A 157 -8.13 -25.41 11.48
N LEU A 158 -8.20 -24.38 12.29
CA LEU A 158 -9.06 -23.22 12.09
C LEU A 158 -8.20 -21.96 12.01
N ARG A 159 -8.50 -21.07 11.07
CA ARG A 159 -7.76 -19.82 10.86
C ARG A 159 -8.73 -18.66 10.81
N LEU A 160 -8.44 -17.61 11.57
CA LEU A 160 -9.14 -16.34 11.41
C LEU A 160 -8.54 -15.66 10.16
N GLU A 161 -9.28 -15.64 9.06
CA GLU A 161 -8.82 -14.97 7.85
C GLU A 161 -8.61 -13.48 8.10
N ARG A 162 -7.46 -12.96 7.64
CA ARG A 162 -7.26 -11.50 7.60
C ARG A 162 -8.24 -10.98 6.55
N PRO A 163 -9.15 -10.03 6.87
CA PRO A 163 -9.99 -9.43 5.85
C PRO A 163 -9.11 -8.95 4.70
N ARG A 164 -9.42 -9.36 3.47
CA ARG A 164 -8.64 -8.93 2.31
C ARG A 164 -8.72 -7.42 2.25
N ALA A 165 -7.59 -6.75 2.50
CA ALA A 165 -7.52 -5.31 2.41
C ALA A 165 -7.92 -4.90 0.99
N LYS A 166 -8.86 -3.95 0.90
CA LYS A 166 -9.33 -3.48 -0.41
C LYS A 166 -8.19 -2.74 -1.09
N PRO A 167 -7.93 -2.98 -2.38
CA PRO A 167 -6.87 -2.30 -3.10
C PRO A 167 -7.34 -0.87 -3.45
N GLU A 168 -7.08 0.06 -2.54
CA GLU A 168 -7.49 1.47 -2.66
C GLU A 168 -6.30 2.38 -3.01
N THR A 169 -5.08 1.95 -2.67
CA THR A 169 -3.83 2.70 -2.92
C THR A 169 -3.54 2.80 -4.42
N ILE A 170 -3.21 4.00 -4.89
CA ILE A 170 -2.85 4.28 -6.28
C ILE A 170 -1.48 4.97 -6.36
N VAL A 171 -0.82 4.84 -7.51
CA VAL A 171 0.22 5.79 -7.93
C VAL A 171 -0.49 7.09 -8.28
N SER A 172 -0.34 8.11 -7.45
CA SER A 172 -1.02 9.39 -7.59
C SER A 172 -0.34 10.30 -8.61
N GLN A 173 0.99 10.23 -8.70
CA GLN A 173 1.76 11.01 -9.67
C GLN A 173 3.16 10.43 -9.88
N VAL A 174 3.73 10.65 -11.07
CA VAL A 174 5.15 10.41 -11.35
C VAL A 174 5.79 11.66 -11.90
N TYR A 175 6.90 12.09 -11.28
CA TYR A 175 7.73 13.19 -11.76
C TYR A 175 9.05 12.67 -12.34
N PRO A 176 9.56 13.24 -13.43
CA PRO A 176 9.00 14.40 -14.14
C PRO A 176 7.68 14.08 -14.87
N THR A 177 6.77 15.05 -14.93
CA THR A 177 5.47 14.86 -15.60
C THR A 177 5.61 14.91 -17.12
N ALA A 178 6.60 15.66 -17.62
CA ALA A 178 6.95 15.74 -19.03
C ALA A 178 7.13 14.36 -19.70
N ASN A 179 6.74 14.23 -20.97
CA ASN A 179 6.93 13.00 -21.75
C ASN A 179 8.11 13.08 -22.72
N SER A 180 8.90 14.16 -22.67
CA SER A 180 10.20 14.28 -23.35
C SER A 180 11.24 14.49 -22.27
N LEU A 181 12.17 13.54 -22.12
CA LEU A 181 13.14 13.50 -21.02
C LEU A 181 14.57 13.40 -21.57
N PRO A 182 15.57 14.02 -20.94
CA PRO A 182 16.95 13.97 -21.44
C PRO A 182 17.57 12.58 -21.29
N GLU A 183 18.55 12.24 -22.15
CA GLU A 183 19.29 10.97 -22.08
C GLU A 183 19.92 10.72 -20.71
N ASN A 184 20.39 11.78 -20.06
CA ASN A 184 21.01 11.76 -18.75
C ASN A 184 20.05 12.14 -17.61
N LEU A 185 18.75 11.85 -17.77
CA LEU A 185 17.77 11.95 -16.69
C LEU A 185 18.28 11.25 -15.42
N LEU A 186 18.29 11.96 -14.29
CA LEU A 186 18.81 11.40 -13.04
C LEU A 186 17.84 10.52 -12.29
N LYS A 187 16.57 10.90 -12.25
CA LYS A 187 15.64 10.31 -11.28
C LYS A 187 14.18 10.42 -11.67
N PHE A 188 13.38 9.56 -11.03
CA PHE A 188 11.94 9.71 -10.92
C PHE A 188 11.52 9.87 -9.46
N TYR A 189 10.44 10.64 -9.23
CA TYR A 189 9.67 10.59 -8.00
C TYR A 189 8.36 9.85 -8.25
N LEU A 190 8.11 8.79 -7.48
CA LEU A 190 6.86 8.05 -7.51
C LEU A 190 6.04 8.44 -6.29
N HIS A 191 4.89 9.08 -6.49
CA HIS A 191 3.96 9.45 -5.44
C HIS A 191 2.81 8.45 -5.36
N PHE A 192 2.42 8.11 -4.14
CA PHE A 192 1.36 7.17 -3.83
C PHE A 192 0.29 7.85 -2.96
N SER A 193 -0.95 7.37 -3.03
CA SER A 193 -2.05 7.90 -2.20
C SER A 193 -2.00 7.43 -0.75
N ALA A 194 -1.17 6.43 -0.43
CA ALA A 194 -0.98 5.88 0.91
C ALA A 194 0.44 5.26 1.04
N PRO A 195 0.93 5.02 2.26
CA PRO A 195 2.27 4.46 2.48
C PRO A 195 2.44 3.09 1.83
N MET A 196 3.56 2.88 1.13
CA MET A 196 3.85 1.63 0.41
C MET A 196 4.67 0.64 1.23
N SER A 197 4.62 -0.65 0.88
CA SER A 197 5.54 -1.66 1.44
C SER A 197 6.95 -1.45 0.90
N GLN A 198 7.95 -1.54 1.78
CA GLN A 198 9.37 -1.23 1.51
C GLN A 198 10.25 -2.49 1.48
N GLY A 199 11.48 -2.34 0.97
CA GLY A 199 12.58 -3.32 0.98
C GLY A 199 12.69 -4.19 -0.29
N LYS A 200 11.82 -3.98 -1.29
CA LYS A 200 11.77 -4.75 -2.54
C LYS A 200 11.30 -3.90 -3.74
N VAL A 201 11.50 -2.58 -3.72
CA VAL A 201 10.93 -1.66 -4.72
C VAL A 201 11.27 -2.05 -6.17
N TYR A 202 12.51 -2.46 -6.43
CA TYR A 202 13.02 -2.76 -7.78
C TYR A 202 12.38 -4.00 -8.42
N ASN A 203 11.71 -4.85 -7.63
CA ASN A 203 10.93 -5.97 -8.17
C ASN A 203 9.64 -5.52 -8.86
N HIS A 204 9.16 -4.32 -8.54
CA HIS A 204 7.87 -3.81 -8.97
C HIS A 204 7.96 -2.67 -9.98
N ILE A 205 9.18 -2.16 -10.23
CA ILE A 205 9.43 -1.01 -11.09
C ILE A 205 10.29 -1.48 -12.25
N HIS A 206 9.78 -1.30 -13.47
CA HIS A 206 10.45 -1.76 -14.68
C HIS A 206 10.55 -0.63 -15.69
N LEU A 207 11.69 -0.56 -16.37
CA LEU A 207 11.87 0.27 -17.54
C LEU A 207 11.86 -0.63 -18.78
N LEU A 208 11.01 -0.31 -19.76
CA LEU A 208 10.87 -1.06 -20.99
C LEU A 208 11.24 -0.19 -22.19
N ASN A 209 11.85 -0.77 -23.22
CA ASN A 209 12.11 -0.08 -24.48
C ASN A 209 10.86 -0.04 -25.40
N ALA A 210 11.00 0.55 -26.58
CA ALA A 210 9.91 0.64 -27.58
C ALA A 210 9.40 -0.72 -28.09
N ARG A 211 10.15 -1.81 -27.89
CA ARG A 211 9.76 -3.19 -28.22
C ARG A 211 9.14 -3.93 -27.03
N ASN A 212 8.91 -3.21 -25.91
CA ASN A 212 8.41 -3.75 -24.65
C ASN A 212 9.37 -4.77 -24.01
N GLU A 213 10.66 -4.69 -24.31
CA GLU A 213 11.73 -5.49 -23.69
C GLU A 213 12.24 -4.74 -22.45
N LYS A 214 12.50 -5.47 -21.36
CA LYS A 214 13.02 -4.90 -20.12
C LYS A 214 14.45 -4.40 -20.33
N ILE A 215 14.74 -3.19 -19.85
CA ILE A 215 16.10 -2.68 -19.73
C ILE A 215 16.74 -3.30 -18.49
N ASP A 216 17.91 -3.89 -18.67
CA ASP A 216 18.68 -4.48 -17.57
C ASP A 216 19.33 -3.40 -16.71
N LEU A 217 19.21 -3.57 -15.40
CA LEU A 217 19.75 -2.72 -14.33
C LEU A 217 19.73 -1.21 -14.68
N PRO A 218 18.54 -0.62 -14.93
CA PRO A 218 18.44 0.78 -15.32
C PRO A 218 18.60 1.73 -14.12
N PHE A 219 18.36 1.23 -12.90
CA PHE A 219 18.31 2.01 -11.68
C PHE A 219 19.45 1.65 -10.75
N LEU A 220 19.88 2.62 -9.94
CA LEU A 220 20.74 2.35 -8.80
C LEU A 220 19.95 1.62 -7.71
N GLU A 221 20.22 0.34 -7.53
CA GLU A 221 19.61 -0.47 -6.48
C GLU A 221 20.32 -0.22 -5.15
N LEU A 222 19.58 0.35 -4.17
CA LEU A 222 20.07 0.67 -2.84
C LEU A 222 19.42 -0.24 -1.80
N ASP A 223 20.20 -0.70 -0.83
CA ASP A 223 19.68 -1.44 0.34
C ASP A 223 18.75 -0.53 1.19
N GLU A 224 19.14 0.74 1.35
CA GLU A 224 18.32 1.78 1.96
C GLU A 224 17.55 2.54 0.88
N GLU A 225 16.30 2.13 0.65
CA GLU A 225 15.40 2.77 -0.32
C GLU A 225 15.10 4.23 0.03
N LEU A 226 15.05 5.11 -0.98
CA LEU A 226 14.94 6.56 -0.81
C LEU A 226 13.48 7.04 -0.65
N TRP A 227 12.82 6.58 0.41
CA TRP A 227 11.48 7.02 0.79
C TRP A 227 11.50 8.36 1.54
N ASN A 228 10.44 9.15 1.37
CA ASN A 228 10.14 10.19 2.35
C ASN A 228 9.61 9.56 3.66
N PRO A 229 9.58 10.32 4.79
CA PRO A 229 9.26 9.76 6.10
C PRO A 229 7.88 9.10 6.23
N ASP A 230 6.90 9.53 5.43
CA ASP A 230 5.55 8.96 5.44
C ASP A 230 5.39 7.73 4.52
N GLY A 231 6.42 7.36 3.75
CA GLY A 231 6.40 6.22 2.83
C GLY A 231 5.49 6.40 1.61
N THR A 232 5.09 7.63 1.28
CA THR A 232 4.19 7.95 0.15
C THR A 232 4.91 8.51 -1.07
N ARG A 233 6.20 8.83 -0.98
CA ARG A 233 7.05 9.25 -2.10
C ARG A 233 8.35 8.47 -2.12
N LEU A 234 8.60 7.76 -3.21
CA LEU A 234 9.86 7.08 -3.49
C LEU A 234 10.68 7.88 -4.50
N THR A 235 11.97 8.04 -4.24
CA THR A 235 12.93 8.54 -5.23
C THR A 235 13.65 7.35 -5.87
N ILE A 236 13.56 7.22 -7.18
CA ILE A 236 14.31 6.21 -7.95
C ILE A 236 15.39 6.93 -8.74
N LEU A 237 16.64 6.53 -8.55
CA LEU A 237 17.78 7.08 -9.29
C LEU A 237 18.13 6.13 -10.44
N PHE A 238 18.39 6.68 -11.63
CA PHE A 238 19.11 5.96 -12.67
C PHE A 238 20.53 5.64 -12.20
N ASP A 239 21.10 4.53 -12.67
CA ASP A 239 22.46 4.14 -12.30
C ASP A 239 23.49 5.22 -12.74
N PRO A 240 24.14 5.94 -11.80
CA PRO A 240 25.11 6.98 -12.13
C PRO A 240 26.27 6.47 -12.99
N GLY A 241 26.62 5.18 -12.85
CA GLY A 241 27.65 4.49 -13.63
C GLY A 241 27.39 4.49 -15.13
N ARG A 242 26.12 4.66 -15.53
CA ARG A 242 25.68 4.71 -16.93
C ARG A 242 25.23 6.12 -17.36
N ILE A 243 25.25 7.09 -16.45
CA ILE A 243 24.94 8.49 -16.74
C ILE A 243 26.22 9.29 -17.01
N LYS A 244 27.17 9.28 -16.09
CA LYS A 244 28.36 10.12 -16.18
C LYS A 244 29.38 9.59 -17.19
N SER A 245 29.96 10.49 -17.98
CA SER A 245 30.99 10.17 -18.96
C SER A 245 32.27 9.64 -18.30
N GLY A 246 32.97 8.72 -18.97
CA GLY A 246 34.25 8.16 -18.49
C GLY A 246 34.14 7.11 -17.39
N LEU A 247 32.93 6.63 -17.08
CA LEU A 247 32.71 5.49 -16.20
C LEU A 247 32.60 4.20 -17.00
N LEU A 248 33.24 3.13 -16.49
CA LEU A 248 33.32 1.84 -17.17
C LEU A 248 31.94 1.27 -17.60
N PRO A 249 30.87 1.33 -16.77
CA PRO A 249 29.56 0.83 -17.19
C PRO A 249 28.96 1.62 -18.36
N ARG A 250 29.13 2.96 -18.40
CA ARG A 250 28.68 3.78 -19.54
C ARG A 250 29.45 3.44 -20.81
N GLU A 251 30.73 3.13 -20.72
CA GLU A 251 31.56 2.78 -21.88
C GLU A 251 31.26 1.37 -22.42
N GLN A 252 30.95 0.42 -21.54
CA GLN A 252 30.70 -0.98 -21.91
C GLN A 252 29.25 -1.22 -22.34
N ASP A 253 28.28 -0.73 -21.56
CA ASP A 253 26.85 -1.04 -21.75
C ASP A 253 26.08 0.11 -22.42
N GLY A 254 26.72 1.28 -22.51
CA GLY A 254 26.09 2.51 -22.97
C GLY A 254 25.14 3.13 -21.95
N PRO A 255 24.51 4.26 -22.31
CA PRO A 255 23.56 4.93 -21.45
C PRO A 255 22.30 4.07 -21.25
N VAL A 256 21.61 4.27 -20.13
CA VAL A 256 20.34 3.58 -19.84
C VAL A 256 19.27 4.00 -20.84
N LEU A 257 19.16 5.31 -21.05
CA LEU A 257 18.31 5.94 -22.05
C LEU A 257 19.15 6.29 -23.28
N ARG A 258 18.57 6.33 -24.47
CA ARG A 258 19.26 6.70 -25.70
C ARG A 258 18.43 7.75 -26.44
N GLU A 259 19.06 8.85 -26.84
CA GLU A 259 18.41 9.90 -27.63
C GLU A 259 17.62 9.31 -28.82
N GLY A 260 16.43 9.85 -29.05
CA GLY A 260 15.54 9.47 -30.16
C GLY A 260 14.70 8.22 -29.90
N ASN A 261 14.99 7.45 -28.85
CA ASN A 261 14.21 6.25 -28.50
C ASN A 261 13.04 6.57 -27.56
N SER A 262 12.04 5.67 -27.54
CA SER A 262 10.92 5.71 -26.61
C SER A 262 11.01 4.62 -25.56
N TYR A 263 10.55 4.93 -24.35
CA TYR A 263 10.59 4.04 -23.20
C TYR A 263 9.27 4.10 -22.42
N THR A 264 9.07 3.06 -21.61
CA THR A 264 7.93 2.93 -20.72
C THR A 264 8.40 2.63 -19.31
N LEU A 265 8.10 3.52 -18.36
CA LEU A 265 8.21 3.24 -16.93
C LEU A 265 6.93 2.53 -16.48
N LYS A 266 7.06 1.32 -15.95
CA LYS A 266 5.95 0.48 -15.50
C LYS A 266 6.07 0.19 -14.00
N ILE A 267 4.95 0.32 -13.30
CA ILE A 267 4.80 -0.02 -11.88
C ILE A 267 3.73 -1.10 -11.76
N ASP A 268 4.10 -2.23 -11.15
CA ASP A 268 3.23 -3.41 -11.09
C ASP A 268 2.08 -3.25 -10.08
N ALA A 269 0.88 -3.67 -10.49
CA ALA A 269 -0.32 -3.68 -9.65
C ALA A 269 -0.19 -4.58 -8.41
N THR A 270 0.72 -5.55 -8.44
CA THR A 270 0.96 -6.50 -7.36
C THR A 270 1.75 -5.92 -6.20
N TRP A 271 2.36 -4.74 -6.37
CA TRP A 271 3.06 -4.07 -5.29
C TRP A 271 2.06 -3.67 -4.20
N THR A 272 2.38 -4.02 -2.95
CA THR A 272 1.52 -3.79 -1.81
C THR A 272 1.77 -2.47 -1.10
N ASP A 273 0.73 -1.92 -0.48
CA ASP A 273 0.83 -0.88 0.51
C ASP A 273 1.41 -1.40 1.84
N ALA A 274 1.67 -0.50 2.80
CA ALA A 274 2.20 -0.84 4.12
C ALA A 274 1.28 -1.78 4.94
N ASN A 275 0.00 -1.91 4.57
CA ASN A 275 -0.96 -2.82 5.19
C ASN A 275 -1.04 -4.18 4.47
N GLY A 276 -0.31 -4.35 3.36
CA GLY A 276 -0.29 -5.56 2.54
C GLY A 276 -1.38 -5.62 1.47
N ALA A 277 -2.11 -4.54 1.20
CA ALA A 277 -3.07 -4.48 0.10
C ALA A 277 -2.35 -4.16 -1.21
N PRO A 278 -2.59 -4.87 -2.33
CA PRO A 278 -1.99 -4.49 -3.60
C PRO A 278 -2.51 -3.12 -4.08
N LEU A 279 -1.76 -2.46 -4.96
CA LEU A 279 -2.24 -1.27 -5.67
C LEU A 279 -3.59 -1.57 -6.36
N LYS A 280 -4.45 -0.56 -6.40
CA LYS A 280 -5.75 -0.62 -7.09
C LYS A 280 -5.59 -1.04 -8.55
N HIS A 281 -4.63 -0.43 -9.24
CA HIS A 281 -4.20 -0.75 -10.60
C HIS A 281 -2.69 -0.49 -10.73
N GLY A 282 -2.04 -1.14 -11.70
CA GLY A 282 -0.67 -0.81 -12.08
C GLY A 282 -0.60 0.55 -12.76
N PHE A 283 0.61 1.10 -12.90
CA PHE A 283 0.83 2.41 -13.52
C PHE A 283 1.82 2.31 -14.68
N THR A 284 1.66 3.19 -15.67
CA THR A 284 2.51 3.22 -16.85
C THR A 284 2.71 4.66 -17.31
N LYS A 285 3.97 5.07 -17.51
CA LYS A 285 4.35 6.34 -18.12
C LYS A 285 5.18 6.09 -19.37
N PHE A 286 4.75 6.67 -20.48
CA PHE A 286 5.46 6.65 -21.76
C PHE A 286 6.23 7.95 -21.95
N PHE A 287 7.45 7.87 -22.47
CA PHE A 287 8.24 9.06 -22.80
C PHE A 287 9.22 8.80 -23.96
N VAL A 288 9.62 9.88 -24.61
CA VAL A 288 10.66 9.93 -25.64
C VAL A 288 11.91 10.57 -25.05
N VAL A 289 13.08 10.09 -25.46
CA VAL A 289 14.36 10.59 -24.96
C VAL A 289 14.93 11.64 -25.91
N THR A 290 15.28 12.80 -25.37
CA THR A 290 15.96 13.89 -26.08
C THR A 290 17.48 13.82 -25.89
N ALA A 291 18.21 14.70 -26.57
CA ALA A 291 19.64 14.88 -26.33
C ALA A 291 19.96 15.05 -24.82
N PRO A 292 21.15 14.62 -24.37
CA PRO A 292 21.58 14.87 -23.00
C PRO A 292 21.65 16.37 -22.71
N ASP A 293 21.33 16.74 -21.49
CA ASP A 293 21.40 18.11 -21.02
C ASP A 293 22.60 18.34 -20.12
N VAL A 294 23.44 19.30 -20.51
CA VAL A 294 24.68 19.67 -19.82
C VAL A 294 24.71 21.16 -19.47
N GLN A 295 23.62 21.87 -19.73
CA GLN A 295 23.52 23.30 -19.45
C GLN A 295 23.06 23.50 -18.00
N MET A 296 23.56 24.54 -17.35
CA MET A 296 23.10 24.88 -16.01
C MET A 296 21.82 25.71 -16.09
N PRO A 297 20.86 25.50 -15.18
CA PRO A 297 19.75 26.42 -15.01
C PRO A 297 20.25 27.85 -14.78
N SER A 298 19.71 28.81 -15.53
CA SER A 298 20.10 30.23 -15.43
C SER A 298 18.95 31.10 -14.92
N PRO A 299 18.91 31.42 -13.61
CA PRO A 299 17.86 32.25 -13.02
C PRO A 299 17.67 33.62 -13.67
N ALA A 300 18.73 34.18 -14.27
CA ALA A 300 18.66 35.45 -14.99
C ALA A 300 17.77 35.39 -16.26
N GLN A 301 17.47 34.19 -16.77
CA GLN A 301 16.60 33.99 -17.94
C GLN A 301 15.14 33.70 -17.55
N TRP A 302 14.85 33.54 -16.26
CA TRP A 302 13.51 33.19 -15.80
C TRP A 302 12.60 34.40 -15.81
N LYS A 303 11.32 34.16 -16.11
CA LYS A 303 10.33 35.22 -16.24
C LYS A 303 9.45 35.27 -15.00
N ILE A 304 9.44 36.43 -14.35
CA ILE A 304 8.55 36.70 -13.21
C ILE A 304 7.26 37.33 -13.72
N THR A 305 6.13 36.79 -13.27
CA THR A 305 4.83 37.46 -13.38
C THR A 305 4.33 37.83 -11.99
N ALA A 306 4.48 39.10 -11.64
CA ALA A 306 4.04 39.62 -10.35
C ALA A 306 2.50 39.78 -10.32
N PRO A 307 1.85 39.47 -9.19
CA PRO A 307 0.42 39.67 -9.00
C PRO A 307 0.07 41.14 -8.72
N ASP A 308 -1.20 41.52 -8.88
CA ASP A 308 -1.66 42.87 -8.59
C ASP A 308 -1.81 43.09 -7.07
N ALA A 309 -1.62 44.34 -6.62
CA ALA A 309 -1.90 44.72 -5.24
C ALA A 309 -3.36 44.41 -4.86
N GLY A 310 -3.57 43.87 -3.66
CA GLY A 310 -4.90 43.51 -3.18
C GLY A 310 -5.48 42.21 -3.77
N SER A 311 -4.82 41.61 -4.77
CA SER A 311 -5.24 40.34 -5.35
C SER A 311 -4.76 39.14 -4.53
N THR A 312 -5.42 37.99 -4.70
CA THR A 312 -4.95 36.67 -4.24
C THR A 312 -4.38 35.84 -5.39
N ASN A 313 -4.06 36.50 -6.52
CA ASN A 313 -3.48 35.82 -7.68
C ASN A 313 -2.07 35.31 -7.32
N PRO A 314 -1.63 34.20 -7.94
CA PRO A 314 -0.29 33.67 -7.69
C PRO A 314 0.78 34.61 -8.24
N LEU A 315 1.92 34.65 -7.55
CA LEU A 315 3.20 35.00 -8.15
C LEU A 315 3.67 33.81 -8.99
N THR A 316 4.05 34.01 -10.26
CA THR A 316 4.62 32.93 -11.08
C THR A 316 6.03 33.21 -11.53
N LEU A 317 6.80 32.14 -11.67
CA LEU A 317 8.15 32.10 -12.19
C LEU A 317 8.20 31.02 -13.27
N ASP A 318 8.41 31.44 -14.52
CA ASP A 318 8.45 30.55 -15.68
C ASP A 318 9.91 30.23 -16.07
N PHE A 319 10.17 28.96 -16.35
CA PHE A 319 11.47 28.39 -16.69
C PHE A 319 11.51 28.00 -18.18
N PRO A 320 12.68 28.09 -18.85
CA PRO A 320 12.84 27.60 -20.22
C PRO A 320 12.74 26.06 -20.33
N GLU A 321 12.96 25.36 -19.23
CA GLU A 321 13.01 23.89 -19.14
C GLU A 321 12.47 23.37 -17.80
N PRO A 322 12.09 22.07 -17.72
CA PRO A 322 11.66 21.45 -16.48
C PRO A 322 12.78 21.42 -15.42
N LEU A 323 12.45 21.78 -14.18
CA LEU A 323 13.37 21.63 -13.03
C LEU A 323 12.92 20.51 -12.09
N ASP A 324 13.78 20.12 -11.14
CA ASP A 324 13.44 19.08 -10.16
C ASP A 324 12.24 19.49 -9.30
N HIS A 325 11.15 18.73 -9.44
CA HIS A 325 9.86 19.01 -8.77
C HIS A 325 9.98 19.12 -7.24
N ALA A 326 10.74 18.23 -6.59
CA ALA A 326 10.86 18.23 -5.13
C ALA A 326 11.74 19.39 -4.64
N LEU A 327 12.75 19.76 -5.42
CA LEU A 327 13.60 20.89 -5.11
C LEU A 327 12.92 22.24 -5.34
N LEU A 328 12.07 22.38 -6.36
CA LEU A 328 11.27 23.59 -6.58
C LEU A 328 10.39 23.94 -5.37
N GLN A 329 9.90 22.93 -4.65
CA GLN A 329 9.11 23.13 -3.42
C GLN A 329 9.96 23.54 -2.21
N ARG A 330 11.27 23.24 -2.21
CA ARG A 330 12.14 23.37 -1.04
C ARG A 330 13.15 24.50 -1.15
N LEU A 331 13.60 24.80 -2.36
CA LEU A 331 14.73 25.70 -2.64
C LEU A 331 14.31 27.00 -3.30
N VAL A 332 13.02 27.21 -3.57
CA VAL A 332 12.50 28.49 -4.08
C VAL A 332 11.48 29.02 -3.07
N TRP A 333 11.70 30.23 -2.57
CA TRP A 333 10.81 30.90 -1.62
C TRP A 333 10.75 32.40 -1.86
N VAL A 334 9.82 33.08 -1.21
CA VAL A 334 9.64 34.54 -1.32
C VAL A 334 10.04 35.22 -0.01
N GLU A 335 10.76 36.33 -0.09
CA GLU A 335 11.03 37.23 1.03
C GLU A 335 10.43 38.62 0.79
N ASP A 336 10.00 39.28 1.87
CA ASP A 336 9.57 40.67 1.83
C ASP A 336 10.75 41.65 1.95
N ALA A 337 10.50 42.96 1.81
CA ALA A 337 11.52 44.01 1.96
C ALA A 337 12.28 44.02 3.30
N GLY A 338 11.81 43.28 4.31
CA GLY A 338 12.49 43.08 5.59
C GLY A 338 13.31 41.79 5.66
N ASN A 339 13.54 41.10 4.53
CA ASN A 339 14.19 39.80 4.42
C ASN A 339 13.49 38.72 5.26
N ARG A 340 12.15 38.79 5.36
CA ARG A 340 11.36 37.79 6.07
C ARG A 340 10.69 36.89 5.05
N ALA A 341 10.85 35.58 5.24
CA ALA A 341 10.15 34.58 4.46
C ALA A 341 8.64 34.81 4.51
N VAL A 342 8.03 34.87 3.34
CA VAL A 342 6.59 35.01 3.17
C VAL A 342 5.97 33.61 3.18
N GLU A 343 5.00 33.39 4.06
CA GLU A 343 4.27 32.12 4.08
C GLU A 343 3.26 32.04 2.92
N GLY A 344 3.28 30.91 2.22
CA GLY A 344 2.36 30.62 1.12
C GLY A 344 2.46 29.18 0.67
N GLN A 345 1.63 28.82 -0.31
CA GLN A 345 1.60 27.49 -0.91
C GLN A 345 2.30 27.52 -2.26
N VAL A 346 3.13 26.50 -2.52
CA VAL A 346 3.80 26.32 -3.79
C VAL A 346 3.04 25.30 -4.63
N HIS A 347 2.81 25.65 -5.88
CA HIS A 347 2.33 24.76 -6.92
C HIS A 347 3.34 24.73 -8.06
N VAL A 348 3.71 23.53 -8.50
CA VAL A 348 4.56 23.32 -9.67
C VAL A 348 3.68 22.82 -10.79
N GLY A 349 3.79 23.44 -11.96
CA GLY A 349 2.95 23.14 -13.12
C GLY A 349 3.74 23.23 -14.43
N ASP A 350 3.02 23.09 -15.54
CA ASP A 350 3.54 23.15 -16.91
C ASP A 350 4.76 22.25 -17.12
N ASP A 351 4.63 20.95 -16.83
CA ASP A 351 5.73 19.98 -16.93
C ASP A 351 6.98 20.42 -16.13
N GLU A 352 6.76 20.92 -14.91
CA GLU A 352 7.79 21.51 -14.02
C GLU A 352 8.50 22.75 -14.59
N ARG A 353 7.93 23.42 -15.60
CA ARG A 353 8.43 24.68 -16.18
C ARG A 353 7.83 25.92 -15.53
N GLN A 354 6.89 25.76 -14.60
CA GLN A 354 6.31 26.87 -13.86
C GLN A 354 6.29 26.58 -12.37
N TRP A 355 6.79 27.54 -11.60
CA TRP A 355 6.60 27.62 -10.16
C TRP A 355 5.61 28.74 -9.85
N ALA A 356 4.57 28.42 -9.09
CA ALA A 356 3.53 29.35 -8.69
C ALA A 356 3.42 29.40 -7.16
N PHE A 357 3.43 30.61 -6.61
CA PHE A 357 3.33 30.86 -5.19
C PHE A 357 2.05 31.61 -4.86
N VAL A 358 1.18 30.96 -4.09
CA VAL A 358 -0.12 31.49 -3.67
C VAL A 358 -0.03 31.96 -2.23
N LEU A 359 -0.19 33.26 -2.05
CA LEU A 359 -0.40 33.85 -0.74
C LEU A 359 -1.83 33.52 -0.28
N GLY A 360 -2.00 32.95 0.92
CA GLY A 360 -3.34 32.70 1.49
C GLY A 360 -4.13 33.98 1.85
N LYS A 361 -3.61 35.15 1.48
CA LYS A 361 -4.12 36.51 1.75
C LYS A 361 -3.87 37.38 0.52
N ALA A 362 -4.41 38.61 0.54
CA ALA A 362 -4.13 39.57 -0.53
C ALA A 362 -2.68 40.08 -0.49
N TRP A 363 -2.07 40.26 -1.66
CA TRP A 363 -0.74 40.85 -1.80
C TRP A 363 -0.73 42.32 -1.36
N LYS A 364 0.33 42.71 -0.65
CA LYS A 364 0.55 44.10 -0.24
C LYS A 364 1.49 44.78 -1.24
N VAL A 365 1.29 46.07 -1.45
CA VAL A 365 2.26 46.90 -2.17
C VAL A 365 3.60 46.85 -1.45
N GLY A 366 4.67 46.67 -2.21
CA GLY A 366 6.01 46.59 -1.64
C GLY A 366 7.03 45.97 -2.59
N ASP A 367 8.27 45.99 -2.11
CA ASP A 367 9.38 45.28 -2.72
C ASP A 367 9.47 43.87 -2.13
N TYR A 368 9.75 42.90 -3.00
CA TYR A 368 9.84 41.48 -2.68
C TYR A 368 10.98 40.84 -3.46
N GLN A 369 11.45 39.70 -2.96
CA GLN A 369 12.50 38.92 -3.59
C GLN A 369 12.08 37.46 -3.72
N ILE A 370 12.39 36.83 -4.84
CA ILE A 370 12.37 35.39 -4.99
C ILE A 370 13.78 34.90 -4.70
N MET A 371 13.89 34.05 -3.68
CA MET A 371 15.12 33.43 -3.23
C MET A 371 15.23 32.04 -3.84
N ILE A 372 16.39 31.74 -4.44
CA ILE A 372 16.62 30.48 -5.17
C ILE A 372 17.90 29.86 -4.64
N GLY A 373 17.80 28.72 -3.97
CA GLY A 373 18.95 27.95 -3.51
C GLY A 373 19.78 27.43 -4.68
N THR A 374 21.09 27.62 -4.64
CA THR A 374 21.99 27.28 -5.76
C THR A 374 22.16 25.79 -6.02
N SER A 375 21.65 24.95 -5.11
CA SER A 375 21.54 23.50 -5.28
C SER A 375 20.28 23.06 -6.02
N LEU A 376 19.40 23.97 -6.43
CA LEU A 376 18.29 23.67 -7.32
C LEU A 376 18.84 23.16 -8.66
N GLU A 377 18.33 22.03 -9.11
CA GLU A 377 18.81 21.32 -10.28
C GLU A 377 17.72 21.07 -11.32
N ASP A 378 18.14 20.87 -12.57
CA ASP A 378 17.31 20.38 -13.67
C ASP A 378 17.11 18.85 -13.59
N LEU A 379 16.50 18.26 -14.63
CA LEU A 379 16.28 16.82 -14.70
C LEU A 379 17.56 15.99 -14.87
N ALA A 380 18.64 16.60 -15.36
CA ALA A 380 19.95 15.99 -15.62
C ALA A 380 20.96 16.20 -14.47
N GLY A 381 20.57 16.90 -13.40
CA GLY A 381 21.39 17.16 -12.23
C GLY A 381 22.35 18.33 -12.36
N ASN A 382 22.24 19.14 -13.42
CA ASN A 382 22.95 20.40 -13.46
C ASN A 382 22.22 21.35 -12.50
N ASN A 383 22.97 21.97 -11.60
CA ASN A 383 22.41 22.94 -10.66
C ASN A 383 22.83 24.35 -11.01
N VAL A 384 22.15 25.33 -10.41
CA VAL A 384 22.39 26.77 -10.64
C VAL A 384 23.86 27.17 -10.44
N SER A 385 24.64 26.43 -9.63
CA SER A 385 26.06 26.73 -9.38
C SER A 385 27.05 25.88 -10.19
N ARG A 386 26.66 24.75 -10.77
CA ARG A 386 27.59 23.85 -11.47
C ARG A 386 26.89 22.84 -12.40
N PRO A 387 27.57 22.38 -13.47
CA PRO A 387 27.12 21.23 -14.25
C PRO A 387 27.29 19.92 -13.48
N PHE A 388 26.55 18.89 -13.89
CA PHE A 388 26.63 17.53 -13.33
C PHE A 388 27.94 16.81 -13.72
N GLU A 389 28.37 16.95 -14.98
CA GLU A 389 29.52 16.21 -15.54
C GLU A 389 30.90 16.58 -14.93
N VAL A 390 31.00 17.67 -14.15
CA VAL A 390 32.30 18.16 -13.65
C VAL A 390 32.83 17.28 -12.51
N ASP A 391 34.06 16.77 -12.65
CA ASP A 391 34.77 16.06 -11.58
C ASP A 391 35.16 16.99 -10.43
N ARG A 392 34.88 16.53 -9.20
CA ARG A 392 35.21 17.24 -7.94
C ARG A 392 36.70 17.60 -7.80
N VAL A 393 37.58 16.94 -8.55
CA VAL A 393 39.04 17.05 -8.43
C VAL A 393 39.63 18.23 -9.21
N GLN A 394 38.87 18.86 -10.12
CA GLN A 394 39.39 19.93 -11.00
C GLN A 394 39.21 21.37 -10.48
N ARG A 395 38.82 21.58 -9.22
CA ARG A 395 38.63 22.95 -8.69
C ARG A 395 39.84 23.48 -7.93
N PRO A 396 40.22 24.76 -8.15
CA PRO A 396 40.88 25.55 -7.11
C PRO A 396 39.96 25.64 -5.88
N GLU A 397 40.49 25.46 -4.68
CA GLU A 397 39.71 25.35 -3.44
C GLU A 397 38.95 26.63 -3.00
N ASP A 398 39.04 27.73 -3.77
CA ASP A 398 38.71 29.09 -3.33
C ASP A 398 37.55 29.82 -4.06
N GLU A 399 36.80 29.17 -4.96
CA GLU A 399 35.66 29.85 -5.60
C GLU A 399 34.43 29.89 -4.68
N PHE A 400 34.10 31.07 -4.15
CA PHE A 400 32.90 31.30 -3.33
C PHE A 400 31.64 31.09 -4.17
N ILE A 401 30.87 30.05 -3.84
CA ILE A 401 29.54 29.81 -4.41
C ILE A 401 28.50 30.27 -3.39
N PRO A 402 27.66 31.27 -3.70
CA PRO A 402 26.61 31.69 -2.78
C PRO A 402 25.61 30.55 -2.57
N ASN A 403 25.01 30.49 -1.38
CA ASN A 403 23.98 29.48 -1.07
C ASN A 403 22.67 29.73 -1.84
N TYR A 404 22.44 30.96 -2.29
CA TYR A 404 21.25 31.38 -3.02
C TYR A 404 21.55 32.50 -4.00
N VAL A 405 20.70 32.63 -5.01
CA VAL A 405 20.58 33.80 -5.88
C VAL A 405 19.20 34.44 -5.69
N THR A 406 19.08 35.71 -6.01
CA THR A 406 17.86 36.50 -5.77
C THR A 406 17.33 37.09 -7.06
N LEU A 407 16.01 37.07 -7.24
CA LEU A 407 15.33 37.82 -8.28
C LEU A 407 14.36 38.82 -7.66
N ASP A 408 14.56 40.11 -7.92
CA ASP A 408 13.74 41.18 -7.34
C ASP A 408 12.44 41.39 -8.13
N PHE A 409 11.35 41.63 -7.43
CA PHE A 409 10.09 42.07 -8.04
C PHE A 409 9.33 43.05 -7.14
N LYS A 410 8.34 43.75 -7.72
CA LYS A 410 7.55 44.76 -7.00
C LYS A 410 6.08 44.53 -7.21
N ILE A 411 5.31 44.62 -6.13
CA ILE A 411 3.85 44.73 -6.19
C ILE A 411 3.49 46.21 -6.26
N ARG A 412 2.81 46.61 -7.34
CA ARG A 412 2.39 48.00 -7.59
C ARG A 412 0.88 48.13 -7.45
N ASN A 413 0.43 49.36 -7.16
CA ASN A 413 -1.00 49.73 -7.14
C ASN A 413 -1.65 49.66 -8.52
#